data_AF-A0A8B8NGA9-F1
#
_entry.id   AF-A0A8B8NGA9-F1
#
_cell.length_a   1.000
_cell.length_b   1.000
_cell.length_c   1.000
_cell.angle_alpha   90.00
_cell.angle_beta   90.00
_cell.angle_gamma   90.00
#
_symmetry.space_group_name_H-M   'P 1'
#
loop_
_entity.id
_entity.type
_entity.pdbx_description
1 polymer ?
#
loop_
_entity_poly.entity_id
_entity_poly.type
_entity_poly.pdbx_seq_one_letter_code
_entity_poly.pdbx_strand_id
1 'polypeptide(L)'
;MERDLGIKAEVVKKALSVSIEAHKSPEKPCLVERKIPNSPSHVIVAFPGSWSLNDWFSGDSKAKPFGETKIDTKKFGSLKSIGKEVDAMVNEAFMARFLRILDDGSGTFCAEVTKAAEKDKQIVFAGHSSGSPIAIYATVWFLEEYIRSNKKQTSHPPLCLTFASPLTTDHTFCHAVQREGWSDCFVHFVMKLDIIPRILLAPRSSTTELLQKIPRFLDPHHKADEAKLASIFVNVMKNASCVASYAACALTGSKHTLFDTMSRFIKLSPYRPCGKYVFCTETGKLVVMKNPDAVLQLLFYSLQIESETELQKIAVASLKTHWTYKDALDKSLQNLPELPLSSDDTIDIGASLNDLNLCPTARQCLRAAGVSEKQKVDNQKKSVHKKDAINKALKALDDYRTTSENDGVGYYDAFKMQKKEEDFKANVKRLELAAMWNEIIEMIKQEQLPDKFEAEKEWIELGTRFRRLVEPIDIANYYRHSKNEDAGPYMIKGRPRRYHYPQRWREHAEQLERDSSGESCFWAEVEELNIASTNKKAPWKEIENRVLTLEKNLRKWYDKKEVEKDVFLEKSTLVKWWHTLPDNHKANSCIKELIPS
;
A
#
# COMPACT_ATOMS: atom_id res chain seq x y z
N MET A 1 -1.52 -28.31 1.90
CA MET A 1 -0.38 -27.36 1.87
C MET A 1 -0.02 -27.02 0.44
N GLU A 2 0.29 -28.01 -0.40
CA GLU A 2 0.45 -27.77 -1.84
C GLU A 2 -0.88 -27.36 -2.51
N ARG A 3 -2.01 -27.98 -2.11
CA ARG A 3 -3.35 -27.59 -2.58
C ARG A 3 -3.78 -26.17 -2.15
N ASP A 4 -3.47 -25.76 -0.92
CA ASP A 4 -4.06 -24.56 -0.30
C ASP A 4 -3.13 -23.33 -0.33
N LEU A 5 -1.81 -23.55 -0.28
CA LEU A 5 -0.79 -22.51 -0.35
C LEU A 5 -0.08 -22.46 -1.70
N GLY A 6 -0.17 -23.52 -2.52
CA GLY A 6 0.62 -23.63 -3.75
C GLY A 6 2.10 -23.92 -3.52
N ILE A 7 2.48 -24.35 -2.31
CA ILE A 7 3.88 -24.55 -1.90
C ILE A 7 4.08 -25.97 -1.41
N LYS A 8 5.12 -26.63 -1.94
CA LYS A 8 5.54 -27.97 -1.57
C LYS A 8 6.04 -28.06 -0.14
N ALA A 9 5.76 -29.16 0.54
CA ALA A 9 6.04 -29.29 1.96
C ALA A 9 7.52 -29.31 2.30
N GLU A 10 8.30 -29.98 1.47
CA GLU A 10 9.74 -30.05 1.56
C GLU A 10 10.41 -28.67 1.38
N VAL A 11 9.83 -27.78 0.57
CA VAL A 11 10.34 -26.40 0.41
C VAL A 11 10.14 -25.62 1.71
N VAL A 12 8.95 -25.71 2.32
CA VAL A 12 8.67 -25.05 3.62
C VAL A 12 9.59 -25.58 4.71
N LYS A 13 9.71 -26.90 4.84
CA LYS A 13 10.58 -27.53 5.85
C LYS A 13 12.04 -27.15 5.65
N LYS A 14 12.52 -27.14 4.40
CA LYS A 14 13.90 -26.74 4.10
C LYS A 14 14.12 -25.25 4.36
N ALA A 15 13.17 -24.38 4.01
CA ALA A 15 13.24 -22.95 4.29
C ALA A 15 13.34 -22.66 5.80
N LEU A 16 12.54 -23.35 6.63
CA LEU A 16 12.66 -23.27 8.08
C LEU A 16 14.04 -23.73 8.57
N SER A 17 14.49 -24.91 8.12
CA SER A 17 15.78 -25.48 8.54
C SER A 17 16.94 -24.53 8.23
N VAL A 18 16.99 -23.98 7.02
CA VAL A 18 18.05 -23.05 6.59
C VAL A 18 17.94 -21.72 7.33
N SER A 19 16.72 -21.26 7.63
CA SER A 19 16.51 -20.03 8.44
C SER A 19 16.99 -20.17 9.88
N ILE A 20 16.82 -21.35 10.50
CA ILE A 20 17.38 -21.64 11.82
C ILE A 20 18.91 -21.78 11.74
N GLU A 21 19.42 -22.41 10.70
CA GLU A 21 20.86 -22.55 10.47
C GLU A 21 21.56 -21.20 10.27
N ALA A 22 20.89 -20.25 9.61
CA ALA A 22 21.41 -18.89 9.40
C ALA A 22 21.81 -18.20 10.72
N HIS A 23 21.12 -18.47 11.83
CA HIS A 23 21.47 -17.91 13.14
C HIS A 23 22.87 -18.30 13.62
N LYS A 24 23.46 -19.38 13.09
CA LYS A 24 24.81 -19.85 13.44
C LYS A 24 25.92 -19.08 12.73
N SER A 25 25.58 -18.27 11.73
CA SER A 25 26.52 -17.43 10.99
C SER A 25 25.99 -16.00 10.87
N PRO A 26 25.79 -15.29 12.00
CA PRO A 26 25.20 -13.95 12.00
C PRO A 26 26.06 -12.90 11.27
N GLU A 27 27.35 -13.19 11.04
CA GLU A 27 28.27 -12.37 10.26
C GLU A 27 28.01 -12.40 8.74
N LYS A 28 27.30 -13.43 8.25
CA LYS A 28 26.97 -13.55 6.82
C LYS A 28 25.70 -12.77 6.50
N PRO A 29 25.62 -12.09 5.34
CA PRO A 29 24.42 -11.34 4.95
C PRO A 29 23.20 -12.26 4.76
N CYS A 30 23.41 -13.45 4.20
CA CYS A 30 22.40 -14.49 4.04
C CYS A 30 23.06 -15.88 3.85
N LEU A 31 22.26 -16.93 3.98
CA LEU A 31 22.60 -18.29 3.56
C LEU A 31 21.81 -18.66 2.31
N VAL A 32 22.48 -19.25 1.32
CA VAL A 32 21.85 -19.67 0.06
C VAL A 32 21.87 -21.19 -0.06
N GLU A 33 20.68 -21.79 -0.16
CA GLU A 33 20.50 -23.22 -0.35
C GLU A 33 19.89 -23.52 -1.74
N ARG A 34 20.47 -24.50 -2.42
CA ARG A 34 20.09 -24.90 -3.78
C ARG A 34 19.73 -26.38 -3.88
N LYS A 35 20.09 -27.18 -2.87
CA LYS A 35 19.80 -28.61 -2.78
C LYS A 35 18.54 -28.80 -1.96
N ILE A 36 17.40 -28.70 -2.65
CA ILE A 36 16.08 -28.92 -2.06
C ILE A 36 15.55 -30.25 -2.61
N PRO A 37 15.30 -31.25 -1.75
CA PRO A 37 14.74 -32.53 -2.19
C PRO A 37 13.51 -32.31 -3.07
N ASN A 38 13.39 -33.04 -4.18
CA ASN A 38 12.24 -33.01 -5.10
C ASN A 38 11.82 -31.62 -5.65
N SER A 39 12.66 -30.59 -5.47
CA SER A 39 12.39 -29.21 -5.87
C SER A 39 13.64 -28.49 -6.41
N PRO A 40 14.32 -29.02 -7.46
CA PRO A 40 15.56 -28.46 -8.00
C PRO A 40 15.38 -27.11 -8.72
N SER A 41 14.14 -26.68 -8.96
CA SER A 41 13.79 -25.37 -9.51
C SER A 41 13.82 -24.24 -8.48
N HIS A 42 13.94 -24.56 -7.19
CA HIS A 42 13.89 -23.58 -6.11
C HIS A 42 15.29 -23.19 -5.62
N VAL A 43 15.43 -21.95 -5.16
CA VAL A 43 16.61 -21.46 -4.45
C VAL A 43 16.14 -20.74 -3.19
N ILE A 44 16.62 -21.15 -2.03
CA ILE A 44 16.28 -20.50 -0.76
C ILE A 44 17.39 -19.52 -0.38
N VAL A 45 17.01 -18.28 -0.07
CA VAL A 45 17.88 -17.25 0.48
C VAL A 45 17.36 -16.92 1.88
N ALA A 46 18.06 -17.40 2.90
CA ALA A 46 17.65 -17.26 4.29
C ALA A 46 18.48 -16.20 5.03
N PHE A 47 17.82 -15.37 5.84
CA PHE A 47 18.47 -14.27 6.57
C PHE A 47 18.66 -14.61 8.05
N PRO A 48 19.82 -14.30 8.64
CA PRO A 48 20.07 -14.54 10.04
C PRO A 48 19.23 -13.61 10.94
N GLY A 49 18.71 -14.16 12.02
CA GLY A 49 18.13 -13.41 13.12
C GLY A 49 19.21 -12.80 14.02
N SER A 50 18.80 -11.82 14.79
CA SER A 50 19.58 -11.17 15.84
C SER A 50 18.71 -10.94 17.08
N TRP A 51 19.32 -11.07 18.26
CA TRP A 51 18.74 -10.68 19.54
C TRP A 51 19.35 -9.39 20.09
N SER A 52 20.22 -8.73 19.32
CA SER A 52 20.76 -7.42 19.68
C SER A 52 19.65 -6.37 19.69
N LEU A 53 19.57 -5.57 20.75
CA LEU A 53 18.54 -4.54 20.87
C LEU A 53 18.57 -3.55 19.70
N ASN A 54 19.77 -3.22 19.22
CA ASN A 54 19.99 -2.28 18.11
C ASN A 54 19.49 -2.81 16.77
N ASP A 55 19.29 -4.12 16.66
CA ASP A 55 18.74 -4.76 15.46
C ASP A 55 17.21 -4.84 15.46
N TRP A 56 16.55 -4.47 16.56
CA TRP A 56 15.09 -4.42 16.73
C TRP A 56 14.55 -2.99 16.85
N PHE A 57 15.35 -2.10 17.46
CA PHE A 57 15.00 -0.71 17.67
C PHE A 57 16.18 0.20 17.35
N SER A 58 15.91 1.23 16.56
CA SER A 58 16.82 2.34 16.27
C SER A 58 16.23 3.66 16.76
N GLY A 59 17.09 4.69 16.86
CA GLY A 59 16.66 6.05 17.16
C GLY A 59 16.17 6.29 18.59
N ASP A 60 15.57 7.47 18.80
CA ASP A 60 15.03 7.93 20.09
C ASP A 60 13.66 7.30 20.40
N SER A 61 13.61 6.58 21.52
CA SER A 61 12.40 5.92 22.05
C SER A 61 11.22 6.86 22.35
N LYS A 62 11.43 8.16 22.60
CA LYS A 62 10.33 9.09 22.88
C LYS A 62 9.61 9.53 21.60
N ALA A 63 10.40 9.80 20.57
CA ALA A 63 9.90 10.22 19.26
C ALA A 63 9.27 9.03 18.51
N LYS A 64 9.95 7.88 18.51
CA LYS A 64 9.57 6.65 17.78
C LYS A 64 9.38 5.48 18.77
N PRO A 65 8.26 5.44 19.50
CA PRO A 65 8.04 4.45 20.57
C PRO A 65 7.98 3.01 20.06
N PHE A 66 7.74 2.77 18.77
CA PHE A 66 7.72 1.43 18.16
C PHE A 66 8.89 1.20 17.20
N GLY A 67 9.85 2.13 17.11
CA GLY A 67 10.97 2.06 16.17
C GLY A 67 10.56 2.21 14.70
N GLU A 68 9.46 2.92 14.45
CA GLU A 68 8.87 3.10 13.13
C GLU A 68 9.59 4.18 12.30
N THR A 69 9.65 3.98 10.99
CA THR A 69 10.13 4.97 10.01
C THR A 69 9.36 4.86 8.70
N LYS A 70 9.38 5.91 7.89
CA LYS A 70 8.91 5.85 6.51
C LYS A 70 9.83 4.97 5.66
N ILE A 71 9.23 4.26 4.71
CA ILE A 71 9.94 3.46 3.71
C ILE A 71 10.83 4.35 2.82
N ASP A 72 11.95 3.82 2.33
CA ASP A 72 12.75 4.48 1.29
C ASP A 72 12.05 4.37 -0.06
N THR A 73 11.32 5.43 -0.44
CA THR A 73 10.54 5.48 -1.68
C THR A 73 11.38 5.46 -2.95
N LYS A 74 12.70 5.68 -2.87
CA LYS A 74 13.59 5.53 -4.03
C LYS A 74 13.78 4.05 -4.41
N LYS A 75 13.80 3.17 -3.41
CA LYS A 75 13.97 1.71 -3.58
C LYS A 75 12.63 0.96 -3.58
N PHE A 76 11.60 1.54 -2.97
CA PHE A 76 10.29 0.91 -2.76
C PHE A 76 9.15 1.85 -3.19
N GLY A 77 9.19 2.30 -4.45
CA GLY A 77 8.28 3.33 -4.97
C GLY A 77 6.79 2.96 -4.92
N SER A 78 6.47 1.66 -4.83
CA SER A 78 5.11 1.14 -4.73
C SER A 78 4.53 1.17 -3.32
N LEU A 79 5.37 1.19 -2.28
CA LEU A 79 4.94 1.10 -0.88
C LEU A 79 4.39 2.43 -0.35
N LYS A 80 3.27 2.87 -0.91
CA LYS A 80 2.52 4.07 -0.53
C LYS A 80 1.03 3.91 -0.86
N SER A 81 0.16 4.72 -0.24
CA SER A 81 -1.19 4.96 -0.73
C SER A 81 -1.12 5.98 -1.87
N ILE A 82 -1.58 5.61 -3.07
CA ILE A 82 -1.46 6.45 -4.27
C ILE A 82 -2.32 7.70 -4.13
N GLY A 83 -3.63 7.53 -3.88
CA GLY A 83 -4.56 8.64 -3.75
C GLY A 83 -4.26 9.54 -2.55
N LYS A 84 -3.94 8.97 -1.38
CA LYS A 84 -3.68 9.74 -0.15
C LYS A 84 -2.27 10.36 -0.11
N GLU A 85 -1.33 9.89 -0.94
CA GLU A 85 0.11 10.26 -0.89
C GLU A 85 0.72 10.07 0.49
N VAL A 86 0.49 8.89 1.07
CA VAL A 86 1.07 8.50 2.35
C VAL A 86 2.02 7.34 2.10
N ASP A 87 3.29 7.53 2.44
CA ASP A 87 4.29 6.46 2.37
C ASP A 87 4.05 5.41 3.44
N ALA A 88 4.36 4.16 3.13
CA ALA A 88 4.30 3.08 4.12
C ALA A 88 5.30 3.31 5.25
N MET A 89 4.95 2.77 6.42
CA MET A 89 5.83 2.73 7.58
C MET A 89 6.31 1.31 7.86
N VAL A 90 7.57 1.22 8.25
CA VAL A 90 8.27 -0.03 8.58
C VAL A 90 9.07 0.13 9.86
N ASN A 91 9.55 -0.98 10.42
CA ASN A 91 10.54 -0.93 11.49
C ASN A 91 11.90 -0.48 10.94
N GLU A 92 12.43 0.59 11.51
CA GLU A 92 13.66 1.26 11.05
C GLU A 92 14.90 0.38 11.21
N ALA A 93 15.03 -0.36 12.32
CA ALA A 93 16.19 -1.21 12.57
C ALA A 93 16.26 -2.36 11.57
N PHE A 94 15.13 -3.02 11.29
CA PHE A 94 15.07 -4.09 10.29
C PHE A 94 15.26 -3.58 8.87
N MET A 95 14.70 -2.43 8.51
CA MET A 95 14.94 -1.81 7.21
C MET A 95 16.42 -1.46 7.04
N ALA A 96 17.04 -0.84 8.05
CA ALA A 96 18.47 -0.53 8.02
C ALA A 96 19.34 -1.77 7.86
N ARG A 97 18.99 -2.88 8.55
CA ARG A 97 19.67 -4.18 8.36
C ARG A 97 19.54 -4.67 6.92
N PHE A 98 18.35 -4.62 6.33
CA PHE A 98 18.16 -5.04 4.94
C PHE A 98 18.95 -4.15 3.97
N LEU A 99 18.92 -2.83 4.14
CA LEU A 99 19.69 -1.91 3.29
C LEU A 99 21.20 -2.16 3.39
N ARG A 100 21.72 -2.48 4.58
CA ARG A 100 23.14 -2.88 4.72
C ARG A 100 23.48 -4.16 3.93
N ILE A 101 22.56 -5.11 3.85
CA ILE A 101 22.73 -6.34 3.06
C ILE A 101 22.65 -6.04 1.56
N LEU A 102 21.73 -5.16 1.17
CA LEU A 102 21.49 -4.79 -0.21
C LEU A 102 22.64 -3.95 -0.79
N ASP A 103 23.13 -2.98 -0.01
CA ASP A 103 24.19 -2.04 -0.38
C ASP A 103 25.58 -2.53 0.07
N ASP A 104 25.71 -3.80 0.47
CA ASP A 104 26.99 -4.36 0.89
C ASP A 104 28.01 -4.31 -0.27
N GLY A 105 29.22 -3.81 0.03
CA GLY A 105 30.26 -3.62 -0.97
C GLY A 105 30.74 -4.92 -1.63
N SER A 106 30.49 -6.09 -1.03
CA SER A 106 30.78 -7.39 -1.65
C SER A 106 29.79 -7.76 -2.76
N GLY A 107 28.58 -7.19 -2.75
CA GLY A 107 27.51 -7.51 -3.70
C GLY A 107 26.99 -8.96 -3.62
N THR A 108 27.39 -9.74 -2.61
CA THR A 108 27.15 -11.19 -2.56
C THR A 108 25.66 -11.54 -2.65
N PHE A 109 24.81 -10.85 -1.88
CA PHE A 109 23.36 -11.08 -1.91
C PHE A 109 22.76 -10.80 -3.30
N CYS A 110 23.07 -9.63 -3.88
CA CYS A 110 22.57 -9.22 -5.19
C CYS A 110 23.06 -10.18 -6.29
N ALA A 111 24.32 -10.61 -6.25
CA ALA A 111 24.87 -11.57 -7.21
C ALA A 111 24.13 -12.91 -7.15
N GLU A 112 23.82 -13.41 -5.96
CA GLU A 112 23.11 -14.68 -5.79
C GLU A 112 21.66 -14.62 -6.27
N VAL A 113 20.96 -13.53 -5.96
CA VAL A 113 19.59 -13.29 -6.45
C VAL A 113 19.58 -13.15 -7.98
N THR A 114 20.51 -12.35 -8.53
CA THR A 114 20.63 -12.15 -9.98
C THR A 114 20.87 -13.48 -10.70
N LYS A 115 21.83 -14.28 -10.20
CA LYS A 115 22.14 -15.60 -10.76
C LYS A 115 20.96 -16.58 -10.70
N ALA A 116 20.17 -16.55 -9.63
CA ALA A 116 18.98 -17.38 -9.51
C ALA A 116 17.88 -16.92 -10.48
N ALA A 117 17.65 -15.60 -10.56
CA ALA A 117 16.70 -15.00 -11.49
C ALA A 117 17.10 -15.27 -12.95
N GLU A 118 18.39 -15.16 -13.29
CA GLU A 118 18.95 -15.48 -14.61
C GLU A 118 18.61 -16.90 -15.07
N LYS A 119 18.59 -17.85 -14.13
CA LYS A 119 18.29 -19.26 -14.37
C LYS A 119 16.79 -19.60 -14.26
N ASP A 120 15.92 -18.59 -14.20
CA ASP A 120 14.47 -18.72 -14.02
C ASP A 120 14.11 -19.65 -12.85
N LYS A 121 14.86 -19.55 -11.75
CA LYS A 121 14.60 -20.30 -10.52
C LYS A 121 13.53 -19.60 -9.71
N GLN A 122 12.70 -20.38 -9.02
CA GLN A 122 11.81 -19.82 -8.00
C GLN A 122 12.61 -19.46 -6.75
N ILE A 123 12.76 -18.17 -6.49
CA ILE A 123 13.51 -17.65 -5.35
C ILE A 123 12.59 -17.63 -4.12
N VAL A 124 13.06 -18.23 -3.03
CA VAL A 124 12.38 -18.26 -1.74
C VAL A 124 13.19 -17.45 -0.74
N PHE A 125 12.74 -16.25 -0.41
CA PHE A 125 13.29 -15.47 0.69
C PHE A 125 12.72 -16.01 2.00
N ALA A 126 13.59 -16.39 2.93
CA ALA A 126 13.18 -17.03 4.16
C ALA A 126 13.81 -16.41 5.40
N GLY A 127 13.10 -16.49 6.52
CA GLY A 127 13.63 -16.03 7.80
C GLY A 127 12.90 -16.64 8.98
N HIS A 128 13.62 -16.72 10.10
CA HIS A 128 13.06 -17.07 11.40
C HIS A 128 13.27 -15.88 12.35
N SER A 129 12.27 -15.57 13.18
CA SER A 129 12.36 -14.47 14.15
C SER A 129 12.69 -13.13 13.46
N SER A 130 13.68 -12.39 13.94
CA SER A 130 14.17 -11.13 13.35
C SER A 130 14.91 -11.27 12.00
N GLY A 131 15.11 -12.49 11.48
CA GLY A 131 15.50 -12.70 10.08
C GLY A 131 14.31 -12.55 9.13
N SER A 132 13.09 -12.78 9.63
CA SER A 132 11.86 -12.74 8.84
C SER A 132 11.54 -11.36 8.24
N PRO A 133 11.66 -10.23 8.97
CA PRO A 133 11.45 -8.91 8.38
C PRO A 133 12.40 -8.62 7.21
N ILE A 134 13.63 -9.12 7.29
CA ILE A 134 14.63 -8.99 6.21
C ILE A 134 14.17 -9.75 4.97
N ALA A 135 13.62 -10.95 5.13
CA ALA A 135 13.02 -11.71 4.04
C ALA A 135 11.83 -10.99 3.39
N ILE A 136 10.98 -10.34 4.20
CA ILE A 136 9.84 -9.53 3.72
C ILE A 136 10.35 -8.38 2.84
N TYR A 137 11.33 -7.60 3.32
CA TYR A 137 11.88 -6.48 2.56
C TYR A 137 12.66 -6.92 1.32
N ALA A 138 13.41 -8.02 1.39
CA ALA A 138 14.08 -8.62 0.24
C ALA A 138 13.08 -9.05 -0.85
N THR A 139 11.93 -9.58 -0.44
CA THR A 139 10.87 -9.97 -1.37
C THR A 139 10.27 -8.76 -2.06
N VAL A 140 9.91 -7.70 -1.32
CA VAL A 140 9.39 -6.48 -1.95
C VAL A 140 10.43 -5.84 -2.86
N TRP A 141 11.69 -5.77 -2.42
CA TRP A 141 12.77 -5.26 -3.27
C TRP A 141 12.87 -6.05 -4.58
N PHE A 142 12.78 -7.38 -4.54
CA PHE A 142 12.78 -8.20 -5.76
C PHE A 142 11.57 -7.88 -6.65
N LEU A 143 10.38 -7.74 -6.06
CA LEU A 143 9.15 -7.41 -6.78
C LEU A 143 9.25 -6.03 -7.47
N GLU A 144 9.83 -5.04 -6.82
CA GLU A 144 10.08 -3.71 -7.41
C GLU A 144 11.15 -3.78 -8.52
N GLU A 145 12.31 -4.35 -8.20
CA GLU A 145 13.51 -4.28 -9.04
C GLU A 145 13.45 -5.22 -10.26
N TYR A 146 12.77 -6.35 -10.18
CA TYR A 146 12.72 -7.35 -11.25
C TYR A 146 11.37 -7.42 -11.96
N ILE A 147 10.27 -7.40 -11.19
CA ILE A 147 8.92 -7.59 -11.74
C ILE A 147 8.33 -6.25 -12.19
N ARG A 148 8.24 -5.25 -11.30
CA ARG A 148 7.61 -3.95 -11.62
C ARG A 148 8.39 -3.17 -12.67
N SER A 149 9.71 -3.11 -12.53
CA SER A 149 10.59 -2.45 -13.51
C SER A 149 10.66 -3.14 -14.87
N ASN A 150 10.06 -4.34 -15.00
CA ASN A 150 10.19 -5.23 -16.15
C ASN A 150 11.65 -5.57 -16.51
N LYS A 151 12.59 -5.48 -15.56
CA LYS A 151 14.00 -5.84 -15.77
C LYS A 151 14.18 -7.29 -16.20
N LYS A 152 13.34 -8.20 -15.68
CA LYS A 152 13.28 -9.59 -16.14
C LYS A 152 11.90 -10.20 -15.96
N GLN A 153 11.34 -10.71 -17.05
CA GLN A 153 10.15 -11.54 -17.00
C GLN A 153 10.53 -12.91 -16.41
N THR A 154 9.99 -13.24 -15.24
CA THR A 154 10.17 -14.53 -14.58
C THR A 154 8.88 -15.34 -14.70
N SER A 155 8.99 -16.63 -14.99
CA SER A 155 7.85 -17.54 -14.98
C SER A 155 7.40 -17.87 -13.54
N HIS A 156 8.25 -17.54 -12.57
CA HIS A 156 8.09 -17.89 -11.16
C HIS A 156 8.22 -16.64 -10.27
N PRO A 157 7.13 -16.11 -9.71
CA PRO A 157 7.22 -15.03 -8.72
C PRO A 157 7.96 -15.51 -7.45
N PRO A 158 8.59 -14.60 -6.70
CA PRO A 158 9.28 -14.96 -5.48
C PRO A 158 8.30 -15.46 -4.42
N LEU A 159 8.80 -16.26 -3.48
CA LEU A 159 8.08 -16.64 -2.26
C LEU A 159 8.81 -16.05 -1.05
N CYS A 160 8.04 -15.53 -0.10
CA CYS A 160 8.49 -15.09 1.21
C CYS A 160 7.95 -16.06 2.25
N LEU A 161 8.82 -16.88 2.83
CA LEU A 161 8.47 -17.84 3.88
C LEU A 161 9.06 -17.40 5.21
N THR A 162 8.20 -16.95 6.12
CA THR A 162 8.65 -16.50 7.44
C THR A 162 8.13 -17.39 8.55
N PHE A 163 8.93 -17.52 9.59
CA PHE A 163 8.62 -18.32 10.76
C PHE A 163 8.81 -17.45 11.98
N ALA A 164 7.78 -17.35 12.83
CA ALA A 164 7.81 -16.51 14.03
C ALA A 164 8.18 -15.04 13.76
N SER A 165 7.73 -14.48 12.63
CA SER A 165 8.05 -13.09 12.28
C SER A 165 7.36 -12.12 13.23
N PRO A 166 8.08 -11.14 13.81
CA PRO A 166 7.42 -9.96 14.39
C PRO A 166 6.69 -9.16 13.29
N LEU A 167 5.60 -8.48 13.65
CA LEU A 167 4.94 -7.52 12.77
C LEU A 167 5.79 -6.25 12.62
N THR A 168 6.09 -5.87 11.38
CA THR A 168 7.05 -4.78 11.08
C THR A 168 6.61 -3.84 9.96
N THR A 169 5.40 -4.01 9.46
CA THR A 169 4.81 -3.30 8.33
C THR A 169 3.52 -2.63 8.77
N ASP A 170 3.19 -1.44 8.29
CA ASP A 170 1.93 -0.78 8.64
C ASP A 170 0.76 -1.17 7.71
N HIS A 171 -0.40 -0.54 7.92
CA HIS A 171 -1.57 -0.72 7.07
C HIS A 171 -1.27 -0.30 5.61
N THR A 172 -0.57 0.81 5.40
CA THR A 172 -0.23 1.32 4.07
C THR A 172 0.65 0.35 3.29
N PHE A 173 1.62 -0.29 3.96
CA PHE A 173 2.41 -1.37 3.38
C PHE A 173 1.53 -2.51 2.90
N CYS A 174 0.60 -2.98 3.74
CA CYS A 174 -0.29 -4.09 3.42
C CYS A 174 -1.23 -3.75 2.26
N HIS A 175 -1.82 -2.55 2.28
CA HIS A 175 -2.63 -2.00 1.20
C HIS A 175 -1.84 -1.97 -0.12
N ALA A 176 -0.60 -1.47 -0.11
CA ALA A 176 0.23 -1.44 -1.30
C ALA A 176 0.54 -2.83 -1.86
N VAL A 177 0.95 -3.78 -1.00
CA VAL A 177 1.21 -5.17 -1.40
C VAL A 177 -0.05 -5.82 -2.02
N GLN A 178 -1.23 -5.56 -1.46
CA GLN A 178 -2.49 -6.05 -2.02
C GLN A 178 -2.83 -5.41 -3.36
N ARG A 179 -2.67 -4.08 -3.45
CA ARG A 179 -2.93 -3.30 -4.66
C ARG A 179 -2.08 -3.76 -5.84
N GLU A 180 -0.80 -4.01 -5.62
CA GLU A 180 0.11 -4.51 -6.66
C GLU A 180 -0.09 -6.01 -6.97
N GLY A 181 -0.99 -6.71 -6.27
CA GLY A 181 -1.21 -8.14 -6.45
C GLY A 181 -0.09 -9.02 -5.89
N TRP A 182 0.71 -8.50 -4.96
CA TRP A 182 1.88 -9.18 -4.41
C TRP A 182 1.59 -10.05 -3.19
N SER A 183 0.40 -9.94 -2.57
CA SER A 183 0.05 -10.65 -1.32
C SER A 183 0.26 -12.16 -1.36
N ASP A 184 0.08 -12.79 -2.53
CA ASP A 184 0.25 -14.23 -2.68
C ASP A 184 1.70 -14.69 -2.55
N CYS A 185 2.67 -13.77 -2.64
CA CYS A 185 4.09 -14.07 -2.43
C CYS A 185 4.41 -14.27 -0.94
N PHE A 186 3.56 -13.86 -0.01
CA PHE A 186 3.89 -13.80 1.42
C PHE A 186 3.15 -14.85 2.24
N VAL A 187 3.91 -15.71 2.93
CA VAL A 187 3.38 -16.73 3.84
C VAL A 187 4.12 -16.69 5.18
N HIS A 188 3.35 -16.48 6.26
CA HIS A 188 3.85 -16.31 7.62
C HIS A 188 3.36 -17.45 8.51
N PHE A 189 4.27 -18.28 9.01
CA PHE A 189 3.94 -19.35 9.95
C PHE A 189 4.00 -18.83 11.38
N VAL A 190 2.92 -19.07 12.13
CA VAL A 190 2.75 -18.62 13.51
C VAL A 190 2.31 -19.79 14.38
N MET A 191 3.09 -20.13 15.39
CA MET A 191 2.64 -21.03 16.45
C MET A 191 1.68 -20.27 17.38
N LYS A 192 0.62 -20.94 17.84
CA LYS A 192 -0.43 -20.37 18.71
C LYS A 192 0.17 -19.55 19.86
N LEU A 193 1.10 -20.15 20.61
CA LEU A 193 1.63 -19.56 21.84
C LEU A 193 2.85 -18.65 21.65
N ASP A 194 3.42 -18.52 20.44
CA ASP A 194 4.67 -17.77 20.26
C ASP A 194 4.47 -16.26 20.54
N ILE A 195 5.21 -15.70 21.49
CA ILE A 195 5.12 -14.27 21.81
C ILE A 195 5.81 -13.36 20.79
N ILE A 196 6.78 -13.87 20.01
CA ILE A 196 7.62 -13.06 19.12
C ILE A 196 6.83 -12.34 18.02
N PRO A 197 5.85 -12.96 17.35
CA PRO A 197 4.99 -12.25 16.40
C PRO A 197 4.22 -11.06 16.99
N ARG A 198 4.01 -11.04 18.31
CA ARG A 198 3.25 -10.01 19.03
C ARG A 198 4.12 -8.93 19.65
N ILE A 199 5.44 -9.12 19.70
CA ILE A 199 6.34 -8.28 20.50
C ILE A 199 6.28 -6.81 20.09
N LEU A 200 6.25 -6.50 18.80
CA LEU A 200 6.20 -5.11 18.29
C LEU A 200 4.81 -4.48 18.33
N LEU A 201 3.79 -5.18 18.83
CA LEU A 201 2.53 -4.54 19.22
C LEU A 201 2.66 -3.73 20.51
N ALA A 202 3.75 -3.92 21.25
CA ALA A 202 4.11 -3.16 22.43
C ALA A 202 5.26 -2.17 22.14
N PRO A 203 5.30 -1.03 22.85
CA PRO A 203 6.34 -0.03 22.66
C PRO A 203 7.70 -0.56 23.13
N ARG A 204 8.78 0.07 22.64
CA ARG A 204 10.18 -0.23 22.99
C ARG A 204 10.41 -0.30 24.50
N SER A 205 9.76 0.58 25.27
CA SER A 205 9.85 0.61 26.73
C SER A 205 9.36 -0.68 27.39
N SER A 206 8.40 -1.37 26.78
CA SER A 206 7.81 -2.62 27.29
C SER A 206 8.48 -3.88 26.72
N THR A 207 9.19 -3.78 25.60
CA THR A 207 9.77 -4.92 24.87
C THR A 207 11.27 -5.06 25.06
N THR A 208 11.98 -3.98 25.38
CA THR A 208 13.43 -3.98 25.60
C THR A 208 13.85 -5.03 26.62
N GLU A 209 13.12 -5.10 27.73
CA GLU A 209 13.43 -6.05 28.79
C GLU A 209 13.19 -7.51 28.35
N LEU A 210 12.17 -7.77 27.52
CA LEU A 210 11.93 -9.10 26.96
C LEU A 210 13.10 -9.53 26.07
N LEU A 211 13.48 -8.67 25.12
CA LEU A 211 14.56 -8.93 24.16
C LEU A 211 15.89 -9.23 24.84
N GLN A 212 16.24 -8.48 25.88
CA GLN A 212 17.48 -8.68 26.63
C GLN A 212 17.51 -10.01 27.40
N LYS A 213 16.34 -10.51 27.81
CA LYS A 213 16.27 -11.76 28.58
C LYS A 213 16.14 -13.00 27.72
N ILE A 214 15.58 -12.91 26.51
CA ILE A 214 15.40 -14.06 25.61
C ILE A 214 16.67 -14.92 25.51
N PRO A 215 17.87 -14.37 25.23
CA PRO A 215 19.08 -15.18 25.14
C PRO A 215 19.38 -15.99 26.41
N ARG A 216 19.08 -15.44 27.60
CA ARG A 216 19.30 -16.12 28.88
C ARG A 216 18.29 -17.24 29.11
N PHE A 217 17.07 -17.14 28.59
CA PHE A 217 16.09 -18.23 28.64
C PHE A 217 16.40 -19.39 27.69
N LEU A 218 17.29 -19.17 26.71
CA LEU A 218 17.79 -20.21 25.83
C LEU A 218 18.96 -20.98 26.43
N ASP A 219 19.56 -20.47 27.52
CA ASP A 219 20.58 -21.18 28.26
C ASP A 219 19.94 -22.27 29.14
N PRO A 220 20.20 -23.56 28.87
CA PRO A 220 19.63 -24.68 29.64
C PRO A 220 20.09 -24.69 31.11
N HIS A 221 21.15 -23.95 31.46
CA HIS A 221 21.67 -23.85 32.83
C HIS A 221 21.10 -22.67 33.61
N HIS A 222 20.35 -21.77 32.96
CA HIS A 222 19.77 -20.60 33.60
C HIS A 222 18.41 -20.93 34.21
N LYS A 223 18.26 -20.74 35.53
CA LYS A 223 16.94 -20.78 36.18
C LYS A 223 16.17 -19.51 35.82
N ALA A 224 15.09 -19.71 35.08
CA ALA A 224 14.19 -18.65 34.66
C ALA A 224 13.53 -17.96 35.86
N ASP A 225 13.58 -16.61 35.91
CA ASP A 225 12.71 -15.82 36.79
C ASP A 225 11.31 -15.76 36.15
N GLU A 226 10.49 -16.78 36.47
CA GLU A 226 9.15 -16.98 35.89
C GLU A 226 8.17 -15.85 36.25
N ALA A 227 8.27 -15.30 37.46
CA ALA A 227 7.43 -14.18 37.90
C ALA A 227 7.73 -12.91 37.11
N LYS A 228 9.03 -12.62 36.90
CA LYS A 228 9.44 -11.46 36.11
C LYS A 228 9.15 -11.65 34.63
N LEU A 229 9.18 -12.88 34.12
CA LEU A 229 8.70 -13.20 32.76
C LEU A 229 7.21 -12.96 32.59
N ALA A 230 6.41 -13.43 33.53
CA ALA A 230 4.97 -13.20 33.55
C ALA A 230 4.63 -11.70 33.47
N SER A 231 5.33 -10.86 34.25
CA SER A 231 5.15 -9.41 34.21
C SER A 231 5.42 -8.82 32.81
N ILE A 232 6.51 -9.24 32.17
CA ILE A 232 6.88 -8.77 30.82
C ILE A 232 5.87 -9.26 29.78
N PHE A 233 5.46 -10.52 29.86
CA PHE A 233 4.43 -11.11 29.00
C PHE A 233 3.12 -10.32 29.10
N VAL A 234 2.66 -10.02 30.31
CA VAL A 234 1.45 -9.20 30.56
C VAL A 234 1.58 -7.83 29.92
N ASN A 235 2.74 -7.18 29.99
CA ASN A 235 2.96 -5.88 29.36
C ASN A 235 2.84 -5.95 27.83
N VAL A 236 3.41 -6.96 27.18
CA VAL A 236 3.26 -7.15 25.73
C VAL A 236 1.80 -7.41 25.36
N MET A 237 1.15 -8.35 26.06
CA MET A 237 -0.22 -8.74 25.77
C MET A 237 -1.25 -7.64 26.07
N LYS A 238 -0.99 -6.78 27.06
CA LYS A 238 -1.81 -5.59 27.34
C LYS A 238 -1.80 -4.61 26.17
N ASN A 239 -0.62 -4.32 25.60
CA ASN A 239 -0.52 -3.45 24.42
C ASN A 239 -1.12 -4.10 23.18
N ALA A 240 -0.87 -5.40 22.96
CA ALA A 240 -1.50 -6.16 21.88
C ALA A 240 -3.04 -6.13 21.98
N SER A 241 -3.59 -6.26 23.19
CA SER A 241 -5.02 -6.11 23.47
C SER A 241 -5.52 -4.74 23.05
N CYS A 242 -4.85 -3.65 23.47
CA CYS A 242 -5.23 -2.29 23.08
C CYS A 242 -5.26 -2.10 21.56
N VAL A 243 -4.26 -2.61 20.84
CA VAL A 243 -4.21 -2.54 19.37
C VAL A 243 -5.35 -3.34 18.74
N ALA A 244 -5.58 -4.58 19.20
CA ALA A 244 -6.64 -5.44 18.67
C ALA A 244 -8.04 -4.87 18.95
N SER A 245 -8.31 -4.38 20.17
CA SER A 245 -9.57 -3.75 20.53
C SER A 245 -9.82 -2.48 19.72
N TYR A 246 -8.80 -1.63 19.54
CA TYR A 246 -8.93 -0.42 18.71
C TYR A 246 -9.28 -0.78 17.27
N ALA A 247 -8.58 -1.76 16.67
CA ALA A 247 -8.88 -2.23 15.33
C ALA A 247 -10.31 -2.79 15.19
N ALA A 248 -10.78 -3.55 16.18
CA ALA A 248 -12.15 -4.07 16.20
C ALA A 248 -13.21 -2.96 16.28
N CYS A 249 -12.95 -1.90 17.05
CA CYS A 249 -13.83 -0.73 17.11
C CYS A 249 -13.84 0.06 15.80
N ALA A 250 -12.69 0.19 15.14
CA ALA A 250 -12.61 0.84 13.83
C ALA A 250 -13.41 0.07 12.76
N LEU A 251 -13.34 -1.27 12.76
CA LEU A 251 -14.08 -2.13 11.82
C LEU A 251 -15.60 -2.01 11.94
N THR A 252 -16.12 -1.79 13.15
CA THR A 252 -17.57 -1.66 13.37
C THR A 252 -18.11 -0.27 13.03
N GLY A 253 -17.27 0.64 12.53
CA GLY A 253 -17.65 2.00 12.18
C GLY A 253 -18.02 2.85 13.40
N SER A 254 -17.54 2.46 14.58
CA SER A 254 -17.81 3.18 15.83
C SER A 254 -17.11 4.54 15.82
N LYS A 255 -17.84 5.59 15.42
CA LYS A 255 -17.37 6.99 15.43
C LYS A 255 -17.45 7.64 16.82
N HIS A 256 -17.27 6.85 17.89
CA HIS A 256 -17.30 7.40 19.23
C HIS A 256 -16.12 8.35 19.44
N THR A 257 -16.40 9.62 19.73
CA THR A 257 -15.42 10.69 20.01
C THR A 257 -14.42 10.33 21.12
N LEU A 258 -14.79 9.38 21.99
CA LEU A 258 -13.93 8.82 23.02
C LEU A 258 -12.71 8.10 22.41
N PHE A 259 -12.87 7.33 21.32
CA PHE A 259 -11.75 6.62 20.70
C PHE A 259 -10.77 7.59 20.04
N ASP A 260 -11.28 8.61 19.35
CA ASP A 260 -10.45 9.68 18.80
C ASP A 260 -9.70 10.43 19.90
N THR A 261 -10.36 10.66 21.03
CA THR A 261 -9.73 11.29 22.20
C THR A 261 -8.67 10.39 22.82
N MET A 262 -8.95 9.10 23.03
CA MET A 262 -8.01 8.13 23.59
C MET A 262 -6.79 7.91 22.69
N SER A 263 -6.95 7.95 21.37
CA SER A 263 -5.85 7.84 20.41
C SER A 263 -4.79 8.93 20.54
N ARG A 264 -5.16 10.09 21.12
CA ARG A 264 -4.22 11.20 21.41
C ARG A 264 -3.35 10.94 22.65
N PHE A 265 -3.82 10.10 23.57
CA PHE A 265 -3.12 9.79 24.84
C PHE A 265 -2.41 8.45 24.80
N ILE A 266 -2.97 7.48 24.07
CA ILE A 266 -2.42 6.13 23.94
C ILE A 266 -1.83 5.97 22.55
N LYS A 267 -0.50 5.94 22.48
CA LYS A 267 0.19 5.59 21.23
C LYS A 267 0.05 4.09 21.00
N LEU A 268 -0.60 3.72 19.90
CA LEU A 268 -0.77 2.32 19.48
C LEU A 268 0.30 1.95 18.47
N SER A 269 0.70 0.67 18.46
CA SER A 269 1.65 0.18 17.47
C SER A 269 1.10 0.37 16.05
N PRO A 270 1.91 0.89 15.10
CA PRO A 270 1.48 1.03 13.72
C PRO A 270 1.50 -0.30 12.96
N TYR A 271 2.17 -1.33 13.47
CA TYR A 271 2.41 -2.54 12.71
C TYR A 271 1.15 -3.41 12.58
N ARG A 272 0.93 -3.93 11.37
CA ARG A 272 -0.23 -4.72 10.94
C ARG A 272 0.23 -5.94 10.15
N PRO A 273 -0.54 -7.03 10.18
CA PRO A 273 -0.30 -8.18 9.31
C PRO A 273 -0.38 -7.81 7.83
N CYS A 274 0.48 -8.44 7.03
CA CYS A 274 0.48 -8.36 5.57
C CYS A 274 0.81 -9.74 5.01
N GLY A 275 0.06 -10.21 4.00
CA GLY A 275 0.23 -11.55 3.44
C GLY A 275 -0.61 -12.63 4.11
N LYS A 276 -0.37 -13.90 3.73
CA LYS A 276 -1.09 -15.07 4.26
C LYS A 276 -0.46 -15.53 5.57
N TYR A 277 -1.27 -15.79 6.58
CA TYR A 277 -0.82 -16.33 7.85
C TYR A 277 -1.30 -17.77 8.03
N VAL A 278 -0.39 -18.63 8.46
CA VAL A 278 -0.66 -20.04 8.77
C VAL A 278 -0.46 -20.24 10.26
N PHE A 279 -1.56 -20.33 11.00
CA PHE A 279 -1.56 -20.61 12.42
C PHE A 279 -1.49 -22.12 12.65
N CYS A 280 -0.49 -22.57 13.43
CA CYS A 280 -0.41 -23.96 13.87
C CYS A 280 -1.06 -24.11 15.25
N THR A 281 -2.06 -24.98 15.33
CA THR A 281 -2.75 -25.32 16.58
C THR A 281 -1.92 -26.29 17.42
N GLU A 282 -2.31 -26.48 18.68
CA GLU A 282 -1.70 -27.48 19.58
C GLU A 282 -1.93 -28.92 19.10
N THR A 283 -3.00 -29.15 18.33
CA THR A 283 -3.34 -30.45 17.73
C THR A 283 -2.59 -30.73 16.44
N GLY A 284 -1.71 -29.80 16.00
CA GLY A 284 -0.97 -29.93 14.74
C GLY A 284 -1.81 -29.64 13.50
N LYS A 285 -3.00 -29.03 13.64
CA LYS A 285 -3.76 -28.53 12.49
C LYS A 285 -3.21 -27.18 12.06
N LEU A 286 -3.27 -26.93 10.76
CA LEU A 286 -2.85 -25.66 10.18
C LEU A 286 -4.08 -24.88 9.71
N VAL A 287 -4.17 -23.63 10.11
CA VAL A 287 -5.28 -22.74 9.81
C VAL A 287 -4.77 -21.55 9.00
N VAL A 288 -5.29 -21.39 7.78
CA VAL A 288 -4.88 -20.29 6.88
C VAL A 288 -5.80 -19.10 7.03
N MET A 289 -5.21 -17.92 7.17
CA MET A 289 -5.91 -16.63 7.26
C MET A 289 -5.30 -15.60 6.31
N LYS A 290 -6.14 -14.92 5.54
CA LYS A 290 -5.72 -13.91 4.54
C LYS A 290 -6.09 -12.48 4.93
N ASN A 291 -7.20 -12.28 5.63
CA ASN A 291 -7.65 -10.95 6.02
C ASN A 291 -6.74 -10.39 7.13
N PRO A 292 -6.09 -9.23 6.92
CA PRO A 292 -5.09 -8.70 7.86
C PRO A 292 -5.70 -8.33 9.22
N ASP A 293 -6.94 -7.86 9.26
CA ASP A 293 -7.60 -7.54 10.52
C ASP A 293 -7.93 -8.79 11.31
N ALA A 294 -8.42 -9.85 10.65
CA ALA A 294 -8.67 -11.13 11.29
C ALA A 294 -7.37 -11.75 11.85
N VAL A 295 -6.25 -11.66 11.12
CA VAL A 295 -4.94 -12.07 11.62
C VAL A 295 -4.55 -11.30 12.87
N LEU A 296 -4.75 -9.98 12.89
CA LEU A 296 -4.42 -9.14 14.05
C LEU A 296 -5.22 -9.56 15.29
N GLN A 297 -6.52 -9.85 15.11
CA GLN A 297 -7.36 -10.37 16.19
C GLN A 297 -6.85 -11.75 16.66
N LEU A 298 -6.52 -12.66 15.74
CA LEU A 298 -5.99 -13.97 16.09
C LEU A 298 -4.66 -13.88 16.85
N LEU A 299 -3.75 -12.99 16.46
CA LEU A 299 -2.48 -12.80 17.15
C LEU A 299 -2.67 -12.46 18.64
N PHE A 300 -3.72 -11.71 18.99
CA PHE A 300 -4.07 -11.45 20.38
C PHE A 300 -4.84 -12.62 21.02
N TYR A 301 -5.97 -13.02 20.44
CA TYR A 301 -6.89 -13.96 21.07
C TYR A 301 -6.35 -15.40 21.18
N SER A 302 -5.41 -15.79 20.33
CA SER A 302 -4.79 -17.13 20.38
C SER A 302 -3.80 -17.31 21.54
N LEU A 303 -3.32 -16.23 22.15
CA LEU A 303 -2.33 -16.21 23.23
C LEU A 303 -2.94 -15.64 24.52
N GLN A 304 -4.18 -16.00 24.83
CA GLN A 304 -4.86 -15.60 26.06
C GLN A 304 -4.58 -16.54 27.23
N ILE A 305 -4.75 -15.99 28.42
CA ILE A 305 -4.64 -16.72 29.69
C ILE A 305 -6.05 -16.90 30.23
N GLU A 306 -6.41 -18.14 30.57
CA GLU A 306 -7.74 -18.47 31.10
C GLU A 306 -7.83 -18.22 32.60
N SER A 307 -6.72 -18.30 33.34
CA SER A 307 -6.66 -18.03 34.78
C SER A 307 -5.28 -17.51 35.25
N GLU A 308 -5.25 -16.70 36.31
CA GLU A 308 -4.00 -16.15 36.86
C GLU A 308 -3.00 -17.25 37.31
N THR A 309 -3.50 -18.42 37.68
CA THR A 309 -2.68 -19.57 38.11
C THR A 309 -1.86 -20.16 36.95
N GLU A 310 -2.24 -19.93 35.69
CA GLU A 310 -1.51 -20.39 34.51
C GLU A 310 -0.58 -19.35 33.90
N LEU A 311 -0.63 -18.09 34.35
CA LEU A 311 0.10 -16.96 33.77
C LEU A 311 1.61 -17.24 33.63
N GLN A 312 2.26 -17.73 34.69
CA GLN A 312 3.70 -18.02 34.68
C GLN A 312 4.03 -19.14 33.69
N LYS A 313 3.25 -20.22 33.71
CA LYS A 313 3.39 -21.37 32.82
C LYS A 313 3.24 -20.96 31.34
N ILE A 314 2.21 -20.16 31.03
CA ILE A 314 1.95 -19.67 29.68
C ILE A 314 3.05 -18.70 29.23
N ALA A 315 3.50 -17.80 30.11
CA ALA A 315 4.60 -16.87 29.78
C ALA A 315 5.87 -17.63 29.41
N VAL A 316 6.25 -18.67 30.17
CA VAL A 316 7.40 -19.53 29.85
C VAL A 316 7.17 -20.34 28.57
N ALA A 317 5.97 -20.92 28.41
CA ALA A 317 5.62 -21.69 27.21
C ALA A 317 5.71 -20.81 25.95
N SER A 318 5.25 -19.55 26.02
CA SER A 318 5.24 -18.63 24.89
C SER A 318 6.62 -18.36 24.28
N LEU A 319 7.66 -18.38 25.12
CA LEU A 319 9.05 -18.23 24.69
C LEU A 319 9.64 -19.54 24.17
N LYS A 320 9.30 -20.66 24.81
CA LYS A 320 9.76 -21.99 24.36
C LYS A 320 9.18 -22.35 22.98
N THR A 321 7.89 -22.03 22.76
CA THR A 321 7.19 -22.27 21.50
C THR A 321 7.85 -21.60 20.30
N HIS A 322 8.60 -20.51 20.50
CA HIS A 322 9.37 -19.86 19.44
C HIS A 322 10.34 -20.82 18.72
N TRP A 323 10.79 -21.88 19.40
CA TRP A 323 11.76 -22.84 18.85
C TRP A 323 11.14 -24.18 18.45
N THR A 324 9.83 -24.37 18.63
CA THR A 324 9.14 -25.65 18.35
C THR A 324 8.61 -25.76 16.93
N TYR A 325 8.93 -24.79 16.06
CA TYR A 325 8.41 -24.73 14.68
C TYR A 325 8.77 -25.96 13.85
N LYS A 326 9.98 -26.49 14.03
CA LYS A 326 10.45 -27.68 13.30
C LYS A 326 9.61 -28.90 13.65
N ASP A 327 9.48 -29.17 14.95
CA ASP A 327 8.71 -30.31 15.48
C ASP A 327 7.24 -30.22 15.10
N ALA A 328 6.67 -29.00 15.12
CA ALA A 328 5.29 -28.77 14.72
C ALA A 328 5.07 -29.07 13.23
N LEU A 329 5.88 -28.48 12.33
CA LEU A 329 5.74 -28.71 10.89
C LEU A 329 6.05 -30.14 10.46
N ASP A 330 6.83 -30.89 11.23
CA ASP A 330 7.03 -32.33 10.99
C ASP A 330 5.81 -33.18 11.33
N LYS A 331 4.99 -32.75 12.32
CA LYS A 331 3.75 -33.42 12.73
C LYS A 331 2.52 -33.02 11.90
N SER A 332 2.46 -31.78 11.41
CA SER A 332 1.23 -31.12 10.91
C SER A 332 0.86 -31.35 9.43
N LEU A 333 1.12 -32.53 8.85
CA LEU A 333 1.00 -32.72 7.39
C LEU A 333 -0.37 -33.16 6.84
N GLN A 334 -1.45 -33.14 7.62
CA GLN A 334 -2.78 -33.52 7.12
C GLN A 334 -3.86 -32.49 7.50
N ASN A 335 -4.45 -31.88 6.47
CA ASN A 335 -5.58 -30.92 6.45
C ASN A 335 -5.28 -29.44 6.78
N LEU A 336 -5.66 -28.57 5.83
CA LEU A 336 -5.55 -27.10 5.90
C LEU A 336 -6.90 -26.49 5.48
N PRO A 337 -7.88 -26.38 6.37
CA PRO A 337 -9.07 -25.59 6.07
C PRO A 337 -8.69 -24.10 5.99
N GLU A 338 -9.05 -23.44 4.90
CA GLU A 338 -9.09 -21.97 4.86
C GLU A 338 -10.31 -21.51 5.68
N LEU A 339 -10.14 -20.58 6.62
CA LEU A 339 -11.25 -20.11 7.44
C LEU A 339 -12.12 -19.11 6.66
N PRO A 340 -13.38 -19.45 6.34
CA PRO A 340 -14.31 -18.47 5.78
C PRO A 340 -14.69 -17.49 6.91
N LEU A 341 -14.38 -16.21 6.75
CA LEU A 341 -14.71 -15.19 7.75
C LEU A 341 -16.18 -14.75 7.70
N SER A 342 -16.91 -15.20 6.66
CA SER A 342 -18.32 -14.93 6.41
C SER A 342 -18.96 -16.22 5.91
N SER A 343 -19.89 -16.82 6.66
CA SER A 343 -20.84 -17.78 6.10
C SER A 343 -22.19 -17.71 6.81
N ASP A 344 -23.24 -17.86 6.01
CA ASP A 344 -24.54 -18.42 6.42
C ASP A 344 -24.45 -19.96 6.63
N ASP A 345 -23.35 -20.61 6.21
CA ASP A 345 -23.13 -22.06 6.35
C ASP A 345 -22.34 -22.40 7.61
N THR A 346 -23.03 -22.97 8.59
CA THR A 346 -22.67 -23.04 10.00
C THR A 346 -21.86 -24.28 10.43
N ILE A 347 -21.59 -25.24 9.54
CA ILE A 347 -21.26 -26.61 9.97
C ILE A 347 -19.75 -26.89 10.08
N ASP A 348 -18.89 -26.34 9.20
CA ASP A 348 -17.44 -26.70 9.17
C ASP A 348 -16.51 -25.68 9.87
N ILE A 349 -16.97 -24.43 10.05
CA ILE A 349 -16.20 -23.36 10.71
C ILE A 349 -16.08 -23.58 12.22
N GLY A 350 -17.11 -24.19 12.83
CA GLY A 350 -17.16 -24.45 14.26
C GLY A 350 -16.01 -25.34 14.75
N ALA A 351 -15.62 -26.36 13.96
CA ALA A 351 -14.55 -27.27 14.32
C ALA A 351 -13.17 -26.60 14.30
N SER A 352 -12.85 -25.85 13.24
CA SER A 352 -11.55 -25.16 13.10
C SER A 352 -11.37 -24.00 14.09
N LEU A 353 -12.44 -23.27 14.44
CA LEU A 353 -12.41 -22.23 15.47
C LEU A 353 -12.32 -22.82 16.89
N ASN A 354 -12.86 -24.02 17.12
CA ASN A 354 -12.72 -24.72 18.39
C ASN A 354 -11.27 -25.18 18.62
N ASP A 355 -10.54 -25.63 17.59
CA ASP A 355 -9.13 -26.02 17.72
C ASP A 355 -8.19 -24.85 18.10
N LEU A 356 -8.61 -23.60 17.86
CA LEU A 356 -7.89 -22.40 18.28
C LEU A 356 -8.29 -21.91 19.69
N ASN A 357 -9.25 -22.58 20.35
CA ASN A 357 -9.82 -22.22 21.65
C ASN A 357 -10.27 -20.74 21.73
N LEU A 358 -10.91 -20.23 20.68
CA LEU A 358 -11.28 -18.81 20.62
C LEU A 358 -12.54 -18.50 21.44
N CYS A 359 -12.44 -17.49 22.31
CA CYS A 359 -13.55 -16.97 23.08
C CYS A 359 -14.64 -16.32 22.19
N PRO A 360 -15.88 -16.13 22.68
CA PRO A 360 -16.97 -15.55 21.89
C PRO A 360 -16.64 -14.18 21.29
N THR A 361 -15.96 -13.31 22.05
CA THR A 361 -15.54 -11.98 21.59
C THR A 361 -14.58 -12.09 20.39
N ALA A 362 -13.62 -13.01 20.44
CA ALA A 362 -12.71 -13.27 19.33
C ALA A 362 -13.48 -13.63 18.06
N ARG A 363 -14.45 -14.56 18.16
CA ARG A 363 -15.27 -15.00 17.03
C ARG A 363 -16.08 -13.84 16.43
N GLN A 364 -16.59 -12.95 17.27
CA GLN A 364 -17.29 -11.74 16.82
C GLN A 364 -16.36 -10.77 16.08
N CYS A 365 -15.14 -10.53 16.60
CA CYS A 365 -14.14 -9.71 15.92
C CYS A 365 -13.75 -10.28 14.55
N LEU A 366 -13.58 -11.60 14.43
CA LEU A 366 -13.29 -12.26 13.15
C LEU A 366 -14.44 -12.11 12.15
N ARG A 367 -15.69 -12.27 12.61
CA ARG A 367 -16.87 -12.02 11.76
C ARG A 367 -16.96 -10.57 11.31
N ALA A 368 -16.68 -9.61 12.20
CA ALA A 368 -16.68 -8.20 11.86
C ALA A 368 -15.64 -7.87 10.76
N ALA A 369 -14.45 -8.46 10.84
CA ALA A 369 -13.44 -8.35 9.79
C ALA A 369 -13.92 -8.92 8.46
N GLY A 370 -14.57 -10.11 8.47
CA GLY A 370 -15.16 -10.72 7.29
C GLY A 370 -16.29 -9.91 6.66
N VAL A 371 -17.19 -9.35 7.48
CA VAL A 371 -18.29 -8.48 7.04
C VAL A 371 -17.74 -7.18 6.44
N SER A 372 -16.72 -6.58 7.04
CA SER A 372 -16.09 -5.38 6.51
C SER A 372 -15.46 -5.63 5.13
N GLU A 373 -14.76 -6.75 4.95
CA GLU A 373 -14.20 -7.14 3.65
C GLU A 373 -15.31 -7.38 2.59
N LYS A 374 -16.38 -8.08 2.97
CA LYS A 374 -17.55 -8.26 2.09
C LYS A 374 -18.19 -6.93 1.71
N GLN A 375 -18.28 -5.98 2.66
CA GLN A 375 -18.81 -4.65 2.41
C GLN A 375 -17.96 -3.88 1.39
N LYS A 376 -16.62 -4.01 1.43
CA LYS A 376 -15.73 -3.40 0.41
C LYS A 376 -16.05 -3.95 -0.98
N VAL A 377 -16.21 -5.26 -1.11
CA VAL A 377 -16.56 -5.91 -2.39
C VAL A 377 -17.95 -5.46 -2.87
N ASP A 378 -18.93 -5.35 -2.00
CA ASP A 378 -20.27 -4.88 -2.38
C ASP A 378 -20.30 -3.40 -2.76
N ASN A 379 -19.49 -2.55 -2.10
CA ASN A 379 -19.29 -1.15 -2.49
C ASN A 379 -18.62 -1.03 -3.86
N GLN A 380 -17.68 -1.92 -4.20
CA GLN A 380 -17.09 -1.97 -5.52
C GLN A 380 -18.16 -2.31 -6.58
N LYS A 381 -19.00 -3.33 -6.36
CA LYS A 381 -20.11 -3.66 -7.28
C LYS A 381 -21.05 -2.48 -7.49
N LYS A 382 -21.40 -1.75 -6.43
CA LYS A 382 -22.19 -0.50 -6.53
C LYS A 382 -21.47 0.57 -7.35
N SER A 383 -20.15 0.67 -7.22
CA SER A 383 -19.33 1.59 -8.01
C SER A 383 -19.30 1.19 -9.49
N VAL A 384 -19.30 -0.10 -9.82
CA VAL A 384 -19.43 -0.59 -11.20
C VAL A 384 -20.73 -0.13 -11.86
N HIS A 385 -21.87 -0.12 -11.13
CA HIS A 385 -23.11 0.43 -11.68
C HIS A 385 -23.03 1.94 -11.99
N LYS A 386 -22.21 2.70 -11.23
CA LYS A 386 -21.96 4.11 -11.53
C LYS A 386 -21.13 4.30 -12.80
N LYS A 387 -20.34 3.29 -13.19
CA LYS A 387 -19.49 3.33 -14.39
C LYS A 387 -20.31 3.65 -15.64
N ASP A 388 -21.50 3.06 -15.78
CA ASP A 388 -22.38 3.30 -16.93
C ASP A 388 -22.92 4.73 -16.94
N ALA A 389 -23.33 5.24 -15.77
CA ALA A 389 -23.77 6.63 -15.62
C ALA A 389 -22.64 7.62 -15.92
N ILE A 390 -21.42 7.35 -15.43
CA ILE A 390 -20.21 8.12 -15.73
C ILE A 390 -19.95 8.12 -17.24
N ASN A 391 -19.93 6.95 -17.88
CA ASN A 391 -19.67 6.84 -19.31
C ASN A 391 -20.72 7.59 -20.15
N LYS A 392 -22.00 7.51 -19.78
CA LYS A 392 -23.08 8.25 -20.46
C LYS A 392 -22.90 9.76 -20.32
N ALA A 393 -22.57 10.25 -19.13
CA ALA A 393 -22.32 11.67 -18.90
C ALA A 393 -21.05 12.17 -19.60
N LEU A 394 -19.98 11.36 -19.62
CA LEU A 394 -18.77 11.65 -20.39
C LEU A 394 -19.06 11.70 -21.89
N LYS A 395 -19.90 10.80 -22.42
CA LYS A 395 -20.27 10.85 -23.83
C LYS A 395 -21.03 12.13 -24.19
N ALA A 396 -21.95 12.57 -23.34
CA ALA A 396 -22.64 13.85 -23.56
C ALA A 396 -21.69 15.05 -23.58
N LEU A 397 -20.64 15.05 -22.74
CA LEU A 397 -19.62 16.11 -22.76
C LEU A 397 -18.68 16.03 -23.97
N ASP A 398 -18.42 14.83 -24.48
CA ASP A 398 -17.67 14.59 -25.71
C ASP A 398 -18.45 15.08 -26.95
N ASP A 399 -19.76 14.86 -26.97
CA ASP A 399 -20.65 15.40 -28.00
C ASP A 399 -20.73 16.94 -27.93
N TYR A 400 -20.78 17.49 -26.72
CA TYR A 400 -20.68 18.94 -26.50
C TYR A 400 -19.35 19.51 -27.00
N ARG A 401 -18.24 18.78 -26.77
CA ARG A 401 -16.92 19.17 -27.27
C ARG A 401 -16.89 19.25 -28.79
N THR A 402 -17.38 18.21 -29.44
CA THR A 402 -17.48 18.13 -30.91
C THR A 402 -18.33 19.28 -31.47
N THR A 403 -19.46 19.58 -30.83
CA THR A 403 -20.36 20.67 -31.25
C THR A 403 -19.67 22.03 -31.12
N SER A 404 -18.99 22.27 -30.00
CA SER A 404 -18.28 23.53 -29.74
C SER A 404 -17.07 23.73 -30.65
N GLU A 405 -16.43 22.63 -31.06
CA GLU A 405 -15.37 22.63 -32.07
C GLU A 405 -15.91 23.02 -33.45
N ASN A 406 -17.06 22.46 -33.86
CA ASN A 406 -17.72 22.82 -35.12
C ASN A 406 -18.16 24.29 -35.18
N ASP A 407 -18.46 24.90 -34.02
CA ASP A 407 -18.72 26.35 -33.89
C ASP A 407 -17.45 27.22 -34.00
N GLY A 408 -16.27 26.60 -34.04
CA GLY A 408 -14.95 27.25 -34.12
C GLY A 408 -14.53 27.95 -32.82
N VAL A 409 -15.15 27.64 -31.68
CA VAL A 409 -14.87 28.28 -30.38
C VAL A 409 -14.04 27.37 -29.48
N GLY A 410 -14.31 26.06 -29.51
CA GLY A 410 -13.77 25.11 -28.56
C GLY A 410 -14.58 25.08 -27.26
N TYR A 411 -14.68 23.91 -26.65
CA TYR A 411 -15.63 23.66 -25.56
C TYR A 411 -15.25 24.32 -24.23
N TYR A 412 -13.95 24.55 -23.99
CA TYR A 412 -13.48 25.32 -22.84
C TYR A 412 -14.03 26.75 -22.87
N ASP A 413 -13.82 27.43 -23.99
CA ASP A 413 -14.23 28.82 -24.21
C ASP A 413 -15.76 28.95 -24.32
N ALA A 414 -16.43 28.01 -24.99
CA ALA A 414 -17.89 27.95 -25.05
C ALA A 414 -18.49 27.84 -23.64
N PHE A 415 -17.97 26.92 -22.82
CA PHE A 415 -18.42 26.73 -21.45
C PHE A 415 -18.14 27.95 -20.57
N LYS A 416 -16.96 28.58 -20.71
CA LYS A 416 -16.58 29.79 -19.97
C LYS A 416 -17.51 30.96 -20.31
N MET A 417 -17.92 31.09 -21.56
CA MET A 417 -18.87 32.13 -21.99
C MET A 417 -20.32 31.83 -21.58
N GLN A 418 -20.73 30.55 -21.60
CA GLN A 418 -22.08 30.06 -21.34
C GLN A 418 -23.18 30.90 -22.01
N LYS A 419 -23.27 30.83 -23.33
CA LYS A 419 -24.23 31.58 -24.15
C LYS A 419 -25.37 30.73 -24.68
N LYS A 420 -25.18 29.41 -24.80
CA LYS A 420 -26.13 28.46 -25.38
C LYS A 420 -26.72 27.56 -24.31
N GLU A 421 -27.90 27.00 -24.56
CA GLU A 421 -28.55 26.04 -23.66
C GLU A 421 -27.67 24.80 -23.45
N GLU A 422 -26.93 24.39 -24.48
CA GLU A 422 -25.97 23.29 -24.45
C GLU A 422 -24.87 23.50 -23.41
N ASP A 423 -24.43 24.75 -23.19
CA ASP A 423 -23.41 25.08 -22.19
C ASP A 423 -23.94 24.85 -20.75
N PHE A 424 -25.24 25.13 -20.52
CA PHE A 424 -25.89 24.83 -19.25
C PHE A 424 -26.07 23.33 -19.06
N LYS A 425 -26.45 22.60 -20.12
CA LYS A 425 -26.54 21.13 -20.09
C LYS A 425 -25.18 20.49 -19.77
N ALA A 426 -24.10 20.99 -20.37
CA ALA A 426 -22.74 20.56 -20.06
C ALA A 426 -22.39 20.83 -18.59
N ASN A 427 -22.79 21.98 -18.04
CA ASN A 427 -22.56 22.28 -16.62
C ASN A 427 -23.31 21.33 -15.67
N VAL A 428 -24.54 20.94 -16.02
CA VAL A 428 -25.28 19.91 -15.27
C VAL A 428 -24.53 18.58 -15.29
N LYS A 429 -24.03 18.14 -16.46
CA LYS A 429 -23.24 16.90 -16.58
C LYS A 429 -21.91 16.95 -15.84
N ARG A 430 -21.23 18.10 -15.83
CA ARG A 430 -20.04 18.34 -15.01
C ARG A 430 -20.34 18.13 -13.52
N LEU A 431 -21.46 18.65 -13.02
CA LEU A 431 -21.88 18.49 -11.62
C LEU A 431 -22.25 17.04 -11.27
N GLU A 432 -22.99 16.35 -12.13
CA GLU A 432 -23.30 14.92 -11.97
C GLU A 432 -22.02 14.09 -11.85
N LEU A 433 -21.06 14.30 -12.75
CA LEU A 433 -19.77 13.62 -12.73
C LEU A 433 -18.96 13.97 -11.48
N ALA A 434 -18.93 15.24 -11.08
CA ALA A 434 -18.25 15.67 -9.86
C ALA A 434 -18.82 14.97 -8.61
N ALA A 435 -20.15 14.84 -8.52
CA ALA A 435 -20.80 14.14 -7.40
C ALA A 435 -20.41 12.66 -7.34
N MET A 436 -20.50 11.95 -8.47
CA MET A 436 -20.14 10.52 -8.54
C MET A 436 -18.67 10.27 -8.18
N TRP A 437 -17.75 11.08 -8.72
CA TRP A 437 -16.33 10.94 -8.42
C TRP A 437 -16.00 11.33 -6.98
N ASN A 438 -16.59 12.39 -6.43
CA ASN A 438 -16.37 12.75 -5.03
C ASN A 438 -16.80 11.62 -4.07
N GLU A 439 -17.89 10.93 -4.36
CA GLU A 439 -18.35 9.78 -3.58
C GLU A 439 -17.36 8.61 -3.67
N ILE A 440 -16.84 8.30 -4.86
CA ILE A 440 -15.79 7.28 -5.06
C ILE A 440 -14.54 7.64 -4.24
N ILE A 441 -14.06 8.88 -4.34
CA ILE A 441 -12.89 9.33 -3.58
C ILE A 441 -13.13 9.27 -2.07
N GLU A 442 -14.34 9.56 -1.60
CA GLU A 442 -14.67 9.45 -0.19
C GLU A 442 -14.68 7.99 0.29
N MET A 443 -15.20 7.06 -0.51
CA MET A 443 -15.11 5.62 -0.21
C MET A 443 -13.65 5.14 -0.12
N ILE A 444 -12.76 5.61 -1.00
CA ILE A 444 -11.32 5.28 -0.93
C ILE A 444 -10.71 5.86 0.35
N LYS A 445 -11.01 7.11 0.68
CA LYS A 445 -10.50 7.75 1.90
C LYS A 445 -10.90 6.99 3.17
N GLN A 446 -12.13 6.48 3.20
CA GLN A 446 -12.69 5.71 4.30
C GLN A 446 -12.33 4.22 4.24
N GLU A 447 -11.49 3.78 3.29
CA GLU A 447 -11.04 2.39 3.14
C GLU A 447 -12.22 1.42 2.94
N GLN A 448 -13.24 1.88 2.21
CA GLN A 448 -14.48 1.17 1.93
C GLN A 448 -14.52 0.50 0.54
N LEU A 449 -13.40 0.53 -0.18
CA LEU A 449 -13.20 -0.19 -1.44
C LEU A 449 -12.02 -1.15 -1.30
N PRO A 450 -11.96 -2.23 -2.11
CA PRO A 450 -10.86 -3.17 -2.07
C PRO A 450 -9.52 -2.50 -2.40
N ASP A 451 -8.44 -3.01 -1.80
CA ASP A 451 -7.10 -2.40 -1.94
C ASP A 451 -6.61 -2.34 -3.39
N LYS A 452 -7.10 -3.25 -4.24
CA LYS A 452 -6.78 -3.32 -5.69
C LYS A 452 -7.46 -2.23 -6.53
N PHE A 453 -8.46 -1.54 -6.00
CA PHE A 453 -9.30 -0.61 -6.77
C PHE A 453 -8.48 0.46 -7.51
N GLU A 454 -7.48 1.07 -6.84
CA GLU A 454 -6.65 2.13 -7.42
C GLU A 454 -5.66 1.63 -8.51
N ALA A 455 -5.50 0.31 -8.68
CA ALA A 455 -4.68 -0.30 -9.71
C ALA A 455 -5.49 -0.96 -10.84
N GLU A 456 -6.83 -0.93 -10.76
CA GLU A 456 -7.68 -1.49 -11.80
C GLU A 456 -7.60 -0.65 -13.08
N LYS A 457 -7.10 -1.28 -14.15
CA LYS A 457 -6.90 -0.64 -15.46
C LYS A 457 -8.13 0.12 -15.95
N GLU A 458 -9.32 -0.46 -15.80
CA GLU A 458 -10.57 0.17 -16.22
C GLU A 458 -10.88 1.48 -15.47
N TRP A 459 -10.57 1.56 -14.18
CA TRP A 459 -10.75 2.77 -13.37
C TRP A 459 -9.68 3.81 -13.65
N ILE A 460 -8.44 3.37 -13.92
CA ILE A 460 -7.34 4.25 -14.37
C ILE A 460 -7.70 4.91 -15.70
N GLU A 461 -8.17 4.14 -16.68
CA GLU A 461 -8.58 4.63 -18.00
C GLU A 461 -9.79 5.56 -17.90
N LEU A 462 -10.82 5.15 -17.15
CA LEU A 462 -12.02 5.97 -16.94
C LEU A 462 -11.71 7.28 -16.21
N GLY A 463 -10.88 7.23 -15.17
CA GLY A 463 -10.43 8.39 -14.43
C GLY A 463 -9.57 9.33 -15.27
N THR A 464 -8.71 8.79 -16.12
CA THR A 464 -7.90 9.57 -17.06
C THR A 464 -8.78 10.28 -18.09
N ARG A 465 -9.76 9.57 -18.68
CA ARG A 465 -10.73 10.16 -19.61
C ARG A 465 -11.58 11.24 -18.92
N PHE A 466 -12.08 10.96 -17.71
CA PHE A 466 -12.81 11.94 -16.91
C PHE A 466 -11.99 13.19 -16.66
N ARG A 467 -10.73 13.04 -16.24
CA ARG A 467 -9.85 14.18 -15.96
C ARG A 467 -9.63 15.01 -17.23
N ARG A 468 -9.25 14.40 -18.35
CA ARG A 468 -8.99 15.08 -19.63
C ARG A 468 -10.21 15.83 -20.18
N LEU A 469 -11.41 15.28 -20.01
CA LEU A 469 -12.61 15.89 -20.57
C LEU A 469 -13.23 16.93 -19.63
N VAL A 470 -13.23 16.68 -18.32
CA VAL A 470 -14.04 17.46 -17.35
C VAL A 470 -13.20 18.50 -16.59
N GLU A 471 -11.93 18.24 -16.29
CA GLU A 471 -11.10 19.21 -15.58
C GLU A 471 -10.98 20.55 -16.32
N PRO A 472 -10.84 20.60 -17.66
CA PRO A 472 -10.87 21.86 -18.42
C PRO A 472 -12.13 22.70 -18.15
N ILE A 473 -13.32 22.10 -18.17
CA ILE A 473 -14.56 22.86 -17.94
C ILE A 473 -14.80 23.17 -16.45
N ASP A 474 -14.20 22.42 -15.53
CA ASP A 474 -14.13 22.80 -14.11
C ASP A 474 -13.21 24.02 -13.90
N ILE A 475 -12.10 24.09 -14.62
CA ILE A 475 -11.20 25.26 -14.68
C ILE A 475 -11.94 26.45 -15.30
N ALA A 476 -12.61 26.27 -16.44
CA ALA A 476 -13.44 27.31 -17.07
C ALA A 476 -14.47 27.86 -16.08
N ASN A 477 -15.15 26.98 -15.35
CA ASN A 477 -16.10 27.38 -14.32
C ASN A 477 -15.44 28.17 -13.17
N TYR A 478 -14.22 27.81 -12.77
CA TYR A 478 -13.47 28.49 -11.71
C TYR A 478 -13.15 29.94 -12.10
N TYR A 479 -12.53 30.15 -13.25
CA TYR A 479 -12.13 31.49 -13.72
C TYR A 479 -13.32 32.33 -14.20
N ARG A 480 -14.38 31.71 -14.72
CA ARG A 480 -15.62 32.41 -15.07
C ARG A 480 -16.26 33.12 -13.87
N HIS A 481 -16.19 32.50 -12.70
CA HIS A 481 -16.76 33.06 -11.47
C HIS A 481 -15.73 33.85 -10.66
N SER A 482 -14.60 34.25 -11.27
CA SER A 482 -13.50 34.97 -10.62
C SER A 482 -13.01 34.35 -9.31
N LYS A 483 -13.14 33.02 -9.16
CA LYS A 483 -12.70 32.30 -7.94
C LYS A 483 -11.20 32.43 -7.70
N ASN A 484 -10.44 32.69 -8.76
CA ASN A 484 -9.01 32.95 -8.70
C ASN A 484 -8.68 34.26 -7.97
N GLU A 485 -9.56 35.26 -8.02
CA GLU A 485 -9.40 36.53 -7.30
C GLU A 485 -9.74 36.37 -5.81
N ASP A 486 -10.79 35.60 -5.51
CA ASP A 486 -11.24 35.36 -4.13
C ASP A 486 -10.33 34.38 -3.37
N ALA A 487 -10.01 33.25 -3.99
CA ALA A 487 -9.36 32.11 -3.34
C ALA A 487 -7.91 31.89 -3.78
N GLY A 488 -7.46 32.50 -4.87
CA GLY A 488 -6.13 32.33 -5.45
C GLY A 488 -6.07 31.34 -6.63
N PRO A 489 -4.87 31.10 -7.20
CA PRO A 489 -4.70 30.31 -8.42
C PRO A 489 -5.27 28.89 -8.32
N TYR A 490 -5.86 28.39 -9.40
CA TYR A 490 -6.54 27.09 -9.43
C TYR A 490 -5.66 25.95 -8.93
N MET A 491 -4.41 25.87 -9.39
CA MET A 491 -3.48 24.80 -9.02
C MET A 491 -3.10 24.79 -7.53
N ILE A 492 -3.25 25.92 -6.84
CA ILE A 492 -2.87 26.09 -5.43
C ILE A 492 -4.09 25.89 -4.52
N LYS A 493 -5.24 26.47 -4.87
CA LYS A 493 -6.40 26.60 -3.97
C LYS A 493 -7.72 26.08 -4.58
N GLY A 494 -7.79 25.95 -5.90
CA GLY A 494 -9.02 25.61 -6.61
C GLY A 494 -9.17 24.14 -7.00
N ARG A 495 -8.07 23.40 -7.16
CA ARG A 495 -8.03 22.08 -7.80
C ARG A 495 -8.66 20.96 -6.94
N PRO A 496 -9.82 20.40 -7.34
CA PRO A 496 -10.51 19.38 -6.55
C PRO A 496 -9.79 18.02 -6.49
N ARG A 497 -9.90 17.32 -5.34
CA ARG A 497 -9.26 16.00 -5.10
C ARG A 497 -9.61 14.92 -6.12
N ARG A 498 -10.81 14.99 -6.72
CA ARG A 498 -11.26 14.07 -7.78
C ARG A 498 -10.40 14.09 -9.05
N TYR A 499 -9.52 15.08 -9.24
CA TYR A 499 -8.54 15.09 -10.33
C TYR A 499 -7.15 14.61 -9.89
N HIS A 500 -6.77 14.91 -8.64
CA HIS A 500 -5.50 14.44 -8.07
C HIS A 500 -5.42 12.90 -8.03
N TYR A 501 -6.50 12.23 -7.61
CA TYR A 501 -6.52 10.77 -7.47
C TYR A 501 -6.30 10.06 -8.81
N PRO A 502 -7.15 10.25 -9.84
CA PRO A 502 -6.94 9.64 -11.15
C PRO A 502 -5.62 10.01 -11.83
N GLN A 503 -5.11 11.23 -11.63
CA GLN A 503 -3.80 11.61 -12.13
C GLN A 503 -2.71 10.71 -11.53
N ARG A 504 -2.70 10.57 -10.20
CA ARG A 504 -1.72 9.74 -9.48
C ARG A 504 -1.85 8.26 -9.81
N TRP A 505 -3.07 7.76 -10.02
CA TRP A 505 -3.29 6.36 -10.43
C TRP A 505 -2.62 6.08 -11.77
N ARG A 506 -2.82 6.97 -12.74
CA ARG A 506 -2.18 6.87 -14.06
C ARG A 506 -0.66 6.97 -13.95
N GLU A 507 -0.15 8.00 -13.28
CA GLU A 507 1.29 8.20 -13.12
C GLU A 507 1.96 7.00 -12.44
N HIS A 508 1.30 6.40 -11.45
CA HIS A 508 1.80 5.19 -10.79
C HIS A 508 1.78 3.97 -11.73
N ALA A 509 0.67 3.73 -12.42
CA ALA A 509 0.49 2.58 -13.30
C ALA A 509 1.44 2.60 -14.51
N GLU A 510 1.65 3.79 -15.09
CA GLU A 510 2.53 4.02 -16.23
C GLU A 510 3.99 4.34 -15.81
N GLN A 511 4.29 4.35 -14.51
CA GLN A 511 5.61 4.68 -13.94
C GLN A 511 6.13 6.04 -14.41
N LEU A 512 5.23 7.02 -14.52
CA LEU A 512 5.56 8.38 -14.91
C LEU A 512 6.13 9.16 -13.71
N GLU A 513 6.87 10.23 -14.02
CA GLU A 513 7.27 11.20 -13.02
C GLU A 513 6.05 11.82 -12.34
N ARG A 514 6.19 12.09 -11.04
CA ARG A 514 5.15 12.73 -10.24
C ARG A 514 4.75 14.08 -10.85
N ASP A 515 3.45 14.32 -10.90
CA ASP A 515 2.86 15.56 -11.42
C ASP A 515 3.14 15.83 -12.92
N SER A 516 3.62 14.84 -13.67
CA SER A 516 3.93 14.98 -15.11
C SER A 516 2.69 14.91 -16.02
N SER A 517 1.56 14.40 -15.51
CA SER A 517 0.29 14.33 -16.23
C SER A 517 -0.52 15.63 -16.10
N GLY A 518 0.04 16.73 -16.59
CA GLY A 518 -0.58 18.07 -16.56
C GLY A 518 -1.56 18.36 -17.71
N GLU A 519 -1.84 17.40 -18.59
CA GLU A 519 -2.58 17.60 -19.85
C GLU A 519 -4.03 18.05 -19.67
N SER A 520 -4.59 17.86 -18.47
CA SER A 520 -5.98 18.22 -18.15
C SER A 520 -6.10 19.55 -17.43
N CYS A 521 -5.00 20.06 -16.86
CA CYS A 521 -5.00 21.28 -16.07
C CYS A 521 -4.21 22.43 -16.71
N PHE A 522 -3.70 22.25 -17.94
CA PHE A 522 -2.93 23.27 -18.63
C PHE A 522 -3.71 24.59 -18.83
N TRP A 523 -5.04 24.52 -18.94
CA TRP A 523 -5.90 25.71 -19.01
C TRP A 523 -5.73 26.63 -17.81
N ALA A 524 -5.46 26.09 -16.61
CA ALA A 524 -5.20 26.93 -15.45
C ALA A 524 -3.92 27.75 -15.63
N GLU A 525 -2.87 27.16 -16.21
CA GLU A 525 -1.62 27.88 -16.50
C GLU A 525 -1.82 28.94 -17.60
N VAL A 526 -2.62 28.65 -18.62
CA VAL A 526 -3.00 29.62 -19.66
C VAL A 526 -3.71 30.84 -19.03
N GLU A 527 -4.66 30.63 -18.12
CA GLU A 527 -5.37 31.72 -17.45
C GLU A 527 -4.43 32.57 -16.59
N GLU A 528 -3.56 31.94 -15.78
CA GLU A 528 -2.60 32.68 -14.96
C GLU A 528 -1.60 33.47 -15.81
N LEU A 529 -1.11 32.90 -16.91
CA LEU A 529 -0.22 33.60 -17.84
C LEU A 529 -0.93 34.74 -18.58
N ASN A 530 -2.19 34.55 -18.96
CA ASN A 530 -2.99 35.60 -19.60
C ASN A 530 -3.26 36.77 -18.64
N ILE A 531 -3.57 36.48 -17.38
CA ILE A 531 -3.72 37.48 -16.31
C ILE A 531 -2.40 38.23 -16.06
N ALA A 532 -1.27 37.52 -16.07
CA ALA A 532 0.05 38.12 -15.89
C ALA A 532 0.41 39.08 -17.04
N SER A 533 0.14 38.67 -18.29
CA SER A 533 0.39 39.47 -19.49
C SER A 533 -0.50 40.72 -19.58
N THR A 534 -1.78 40.60 -19.26
CA THR A 534 -2.76 41.70 -19.37
C THR A 534 -2.59 42.78 -18.31
N ASN A 535 -2.21 42.41 -17.08
CA ASN A 535 -2.06 43.37 -15.99
C ASN A 535 -0.77 44.23 -16.07
N LYS A 536 0.11 44.03 -17.07
CA LYS A 536 1.45 44.65 -17.17
C LYS A 536 2.31 44.52 -15.90
N LYS A 537 1.95 43.59 -15.01
CA LYS A 537 2.60 43.41 -13.69
C LYS A 537 3.90 42.61 -13.78
N ALA A 538 4.06 41.78 -14.82
CA ALA A 538 5.24 40.95 -15.01
C ALA A 538 5.89 41.24 -16.38
N PRO A 539 7.16 41.68 -16.41
CA PRO A 539 7.97 41.69 -17.63
C PRO A 539 8.03 40.30 -18.28
N TRP A 540 8.17 40.23 -19.61
CA TRP A 540 8.34 38.97 -20.36
C TRP A 540 9.33 38.00 -19.69
N LYS A 541 10.47 38.53 -19.21
CA LYS A 541 11.52 37.77 -18.52
C LYS A 541 11.04 36.96 -17.30
N GLU A 542 9.95 37.39 -16.64
CA GLU A 542 9.41 36.69 -15.47
C GLU A 542 8.47 35.53 -15.85
N ILE A 543 7.87 35.57 -17.04
CA ILE A 543 6.91 34.55 -17.51
C ILE A 543 7.47 33.63 -18.59
N GLU A 544 8.57 34.02 -19.26
CA GLU A 544 9.21 33.32 -20.38
C GLU A 544 9.42 31.82 -20.11
N ASN A 545 10.01 31.47 -18.96
CA ASN A 545 10.26 30.07 -18.61
C ASN A 545 8.98 29.24 -18.46
N ARG A 546 7.91 29.84 -17.91
CA ARG A 546 6.61 29.19 -17.75
C ARG A 546 5.94 28.98 -19.10
N VAL A 547 6.00 29.99 -19.97
CA VAL A 547 5.53 29.92 -21.36
C VAL A 547 6.25 28.79 -22.11
N LEU A 548 7.58 28.78 -22.12
CA LEU A 548 8.38 27.75 -22.80
C LEU A 548 8.06 26.33 -22.28
N THR A 549 7.88 26.20 -20.96
CA THR A 549 7.49 24.93 -20.34
C THR A 549 6.10 24.49 -20.79
N LEU A 550 5.13 25.41 -20.79
CA LEU A 550 3.77 25.15 -21.25
C LEU A 550 3.74 24.75 -22.73
N GLU A 551 4.43 25.46 -23.61
CA GLU A 551 4.48 25.17 -25.04
C GLU A 551 5.12 23.80 -25.32
N LYS A 552 6.23 23.48 -24.66
CA LYS A 552 6.89 22.18 -24.78
C LYS A 552 5.97 21.04 -24.33
N ASN A 553 5.26 21.24 -23.22
CA ASN A 553 4.31 20.26 -22.70
C ASN A 553 3.09 20.12 -23.61
N LEU A 554 2.52 21.22 -24.12
CA LEU A 554 1.41 21.20 -25.07
C LEU A 554 1.78 20.45 -26.35
N ARG A 555 2.96 20.72 -26.91
CA ARG A 555 3.46 19.98 -28.08
C ARG A 555 3.54 18.48 -27.79
N LYS A 556 4.16 18.11 -26.68
CA LYS A 556 4.27 16.71 -26.24
C LYS A 556 2.91 16.03 -26.04
N TRP A 557 1.97 16.71 -25.39
CA TRP A 557 0.63 16.17 -25.12
C TRP A 557 -0.21 16.07 -26.40
N TYR A 558 -0.08 17.01 -27.32
CA TYR A 558 -0.72 16.96 -28.63
C TYR A 558 -0.18 15.80 -29.48
N ASP A 559 1.14 15.66 -29.57
CA ASP A 559 1.78 14.56 -30.32
C ASP A 559 1.38 13.18 -29.77
N LYS A 560 1.13 13.09 -28.45
CA LYS A 560 0.62 11.89 -27.77
C LYS A 560 -0.90 11.71 -27.83
N LYS A 561 -1.65 12.63 -28.47
CA LYS A 561 -3.13 12.65 -28.50
C LYS A 561 -3.77 12.69 -27.11
N GLU A 562 -3.13 13.40 -26.18
CA GLU A 562 -3.64 13.64 -24.83
C GLU A 562 -4.40 14.97 -24.73
N VAL A 563 -4.09 15.89 -25.65
CA VAL A 563 -4.79 17.15 -25.91
C VAL A 563 -5.26 17.14 -27.36
N GLU A 564 -6.55 17.44 -27.59
CA GLU A 564 -7.13 17.45 -28.94
C GLU A 564 -6.89 18.80 -29.63
N LYS A 565 -7.14 18.85 -30.94
CA LYS A 565 -6.92 20.04 -31.77
C LYS A 565 -7.85 21.22 -31.46
N ASP A 566 -8.96 21.00 -30.75
CA ASP A 566 -9.95 22.02 -30.40
C ASP A 566 -9.37 23.15 -29.52
N VAL A 567 -8.26 22.89 -28.82
CA VAL A 567 -7.57 23.90 -28.00
C VAL A 567 -6.83 24.95 -28.83
N PHE A 568 -6.57 24.65 -30.11
CA PHE A 568 -5.82 25.52 -31.03
C PHE A 568 -6.73 26.26 -32.02
N LEU A 569 -8.03 26.34 -31.75
CA LEU A 569 -8.96 27.11 -32.59
C LEU A 569 -8.69 28.61 -32.46
N GLU A 570 -8.87 29.36 -33.55
CA GLU A 570 -8.59 30.81 -33.65
C GLU A 570 -9.26 31.62 -32.52
N LYS A 571 -10.49 31.24 -32.14
CA LYS A 571 -11.25 31.94 -31.09
C LYS A 571 -10.89 31.50 -29.68
N SER A 572 -10.02 30.51 -29.51
CA SER A 572 -9.69 29.96 -28.21
C SER A 572 -8.86 30.92 -27.35
N THR A 573 -9.06 30.88 -26.03
CA THR A 573 -8.27 31.67 -25.08
C THR A 573 -6.77 31.41 -25.23
N LEU A 574 -6.33 30.17 -25.50
CA LEU A 574 -4.92 29.83 -25.71
C LEU A 574 -4.33 30.60 -26.90
N VAL A 575 -4.99 30.53 -28.06
CA VAL A 575 -4.54 31.17 -29.30
C VAL A 575 -4.53 32.69 -29.16
N LYS A 576 -5.63 33.26 -28.64
CA LYS A 576 -5.73 34.71 -28.39
C LYS A 576 -4.62 35.22 -27.49
N TRP A 577 -4.37 34.53 -26.39
CA TRP A 577 -3.27 34.87 -25.48
C TRP A 577 -1.91 34.73 -26.17
N TRP A 578 -1.69 33.63 -26.89
CA TRP A 578 -0.42 33.37 -27.57
C TRP A 578 -0.06 34.46 -28.60
N HIS A 579 -1.03 35.01 -29.34
CA HIS A 579 -0.78 36.12 -30.27
C HIS A 579 -0.30 37.40 -29.58
N THR A 580 -0.59 37.58 -28.29
CA THR A 580 -0.11 38.74 -27.50
C THR A 580 1.37 38.64 -27.10
N LEU A 581 2.00 37.46 -27.30
CA LEU A 581 3.40 37.24 -26.94
C LEU A 581 4.37 37.91 -27.93
N PRO A 582 5.64 38.17 -27.53
CA PRO A 582 6.62 38.83 -28.39
C PRO A 582 6.87 38.09 -29.71
N ASP A 583 7.04 38.84 -30.80
CA ASP A 583 7.20 38.25 -32.15
C ASP A 583 8.45 37.34 -32.26
N ASN A 584 9.55 37.70 -31.60
CA ASN A 584 10.75 36.87 -31.57
C ASN A 584 10.50 35.52 -30.85
N HIS A 585 9.67 35.50 -29.81
CA HIS A 585 9.28 34.25 -29.15
C HIS A 585 8.39 33.41 -30.06
N LYS A 586 7.32 34.01 -30.60
CA LYS A 586 6.37 33.34 -31.50
C LYS A 586 7.06 32.74 -32.73
N ALA A 587 8.07 33.41 -33.28
CA ALA A 587 8.86 32.93 -34.41
C ALA A 587 9.61 31.62 -34.11
N ASN A 588 10.05 31.42 -32.86
CA ASN A 588 10.84 30.29 -32.39
C ASN A 588 10.04 29.26 -31.57
N SER A 589 8.74 29.47 -31.39
CA SER A 589 7.87 28.62 -30.57
C SER A 589 7.66 27.23 -31.19
N CYS A 590 7.70 26.19 -30.37
CA CYS A 590 7.49 24.80 -30.80
C CYS A 590 6.02 24.44 -31.10
N ILE A 591 5.09 25.32 -30.76
CA ILE A 591 3.65 25.16 -31.08
C ILE A 591 3.19 26.08 -32.22
N LYS A 592 4.08 26.89 -32.80
CA LYS A 592 3.75 27.84 -33.89
C LYS A 592 2.94 27.20 -35.02
N GLU A 593 3.31 25.99 -35.44
CA GLU A 593 2.63 25.25 -36.52
C GLU A 593 1.22 24.77 -36.15
N LEU A 594 0.89 24.73 -34.86
CA LEU A 594 -0.43 24.37 -34.35
C LEU A 594 -1.35 25.58 -34.24
N ILE A 595 -0.79 26.80 -34.21
CA ILE A 595 -1.54 28.04 -34.02
C ILE A 595 -1.97 28.59 -35.39
N PRO A 596 -3.29 28.88 -35.59
CA PRO A 596 -3.78 29.56 -36.78
C PRO A 596 -3.07 30.91 -37.00
N SER A 597 -2.85 31.28 -38.27
CA SER A 597 -2.15 32.53 -38.64
C SER A 597 -2.97 33.78 -38.36
#